data_AF-A0A2C6LCM1-F1
#
_entry.id   AF-A0A2C6LCM1-F1
#
_cell.length_a   1.000
_cell.length_b   1.000
_cell.length_c   1.000
_cell.angle_alpha   90.00
_cell.angle_beta   90.00
_cell.angle_gamma   90.00
#
_symmetry.space_group_name_H-M   'P 1'
#
loop_
_entity.id
_entity.type
_entity.pdbx_description
1 polymer ?
#
loop_
_entity_poly.entity_id
_entity_poly.type
_entity_poly.pdbx_seq_one_letter_code
_entity_poly.pdbx_strand_id
1 'polypeptide(L)'
;MCLEEELEKATGTKQLHTPHSIRDPFEHELHTKGIVLEVDGPQHFYRDSFHWTSSSKLKHRLLTRLGFRVVHVPYFDWLKLHTQNLRRAYLQ
;
A
#
# COMPACT_ATOMS: atom_id res chain seq x y z
N MET A 1 -3.05 7.99 53.75
CA MET A 1 -4.31 7.81 52.99
C MET A 1 -4.85 9.15 52.44
N CYS A 2 -4.03 9.99 51.79
CA CYS A 2 -4.55 11.16 51.05
C CYS A 2 -3.46 11.87 50.20
N LEU A 3 -2.56 11.14 49.52
CA LEU A 3 -1.56 11.77 48.64
C LEU A 3 -1.21 10.94 47.39
N GLU A 4 -1.44 9.63 47.41
CA GLU A 4 -1.12 8.75 46.26
C GLU A 4 -2.22 8.74 45.17
N GLU A 5 -3.45 9.12 45.53
CA GLU A 5 -4.63 9.09 44.65
C GLU A 5 -4.67 10.27 43.64
N GLU A 6 -3.90 11.33 43.89
CA GLU A 6 -3.90 12.55 43.07
C GLU A 6 -2.81 12.54 41.97
N LEU A 7 -1.83 11.64 42.02
CA LEU A 7 -0.80 11.50 40.97
C LEU A 7 -1.32 10.71 39.76
N GLU A 8 -2.24 9.78 39.97
CA GLU A 8 -2.83 8.94 38.91
C GLU A 8 -3.80 9.72 38.01
N LYS A 9 -4.38 10.82 38.50
CA LYS A 9 -5.26 11.71 37.72
C LYS A 9 -4.50 12.68 36.80
N ALA A 10 -3.21 12.91 37.03
CA ALA A 10 -2.39 13.83 36.23
C ALA A 10 -1.81 13.18 34.98
N THR A 11 -1.64 11.86 34.97
CA THR A 11 -1.22 11.10 33.78
C THR A 11 -2.45 10.66 33.01
N GLY A 12 -3.11 11.62 32.38
CA GLY A 12 -4.19 11.34 31.43
C GLY A 12 -3.67 10.45 30.30
N THR A 13 -3.84 9.14 30.45
CA THR A 13 -3.63 8.17 29.39
C THR A 13 -4.63 8.53 28.31
N LYS A 14 -4.17 9.23 27.28
CA LYS A 14 -4.95 9.45 26.06
C LYS A 14 -5.31 8.06 25.57
N GLN A 15 -6.56 7.62 25.80
CA GLN A 15 -7.11 6.48 25.08
C GLN A 15 -7.05 6.86 23.61
N LEU A 16 -5.99 6.39 22.95
CA LEU A 16 -5.98 6.30 21.50
C LEU A 16 -7.21 5.47 21.17
N HIS A 17 -8.18 6.05 20.46
CA HIS A 17 -9.22 5.26 19.80
C HIS A 17 -8.49 4.23 18.95
N THR A 18 -8.37 3.01 19.46
CA THR A 18 -8.02 1.86 18.64
C THR A 18 -9.20 1.76 17.69
N PRO A 19 -9.00 1.98 16.37
CA PRO A 19 -10.07 1.76 15.42
C PRO A 19 -10.53 0.33 15.67
N HIS A 20 -11.85 0.13 15.80
CA HIS A 20 -12.43 -1.20 15.89
C HIS A 20 -11.68 -2.10 14.91
N SER A 21 -10.96 -3.09 15.45
CA SER A 21 -10.23 -4.06 14.64
C SER A 21 -11.30 -4.73 13.79
N ILE A 22 -11.41 -4.28 12.55
CA ILE A 22 -12.11 -5.00 11.51
C ILE A 22 -11.35 -6.31 11.46
N ARG A 23 -11.95 -7.38 12.01
CA ARG A 23 -11.40 -8.72 11.89
C ARG A 23 -11.53 -9.07 10.42
N ASP A 24 -10.50 -8.74 9.65
CA ASP A 24 -10.42 -9.15 8.26
C ASP A 24 -10.15 -10.67 8.25
N PRO A 25 -11.09 -11.49 7.73
CA PRO A 25 -10.95 -12.94 7.67
C PRO A 25 -9.71 -13.42 6.91
N PHE A 26 -9.10 -12.53 6.12
CA PHE A 26 -7.93 -12.80 5.28
C PHE A 26 -6.61 -12.29 5.88
N GLU A 27 -6.60 -11.77 7.12
CA GLU A 27 -5.38 -11.29 7.82
C GLU A 27 -4.25 -12.33 7.82
N HIS A 28 -4.59 -13.61 8.02
CA HIS A 28 -3.61 -14.70 8.07
C HIS A 28 -2.90 -14.97 6.73
N GLU A 29 -3.51 -14.63 5.59
CA GLU A 29 -2.91 -14.78 4.25
C GLU A 29 -1.90 -13.66 3.92
N LEU A 30 -2.00 -12.52 4.61
CA LEU A 30 -1.14 -11.35 4.41
C LEU A 30 0.20 -11.43 5.17
N HIS A 31 0.39 -12.44 6.03
CA HIS A 31 1.61 -12.59 6.82
C HIS A 31 2.87 -12.85 6.00
N THR A 32 2.72 -13.33 4.76
CA THR A 32 3.81 -13.37 3.79
C THR A 32 3.70 -12.11 2.92
N LYS A 33 4.22 -10.97 3.41
CA LYS A 33 4.17 -9.70 2.69
C LYS A 33 5.05 -9.75 1.44
N GLY A 34 4.49 -10.32 0.38
CA GLY A 34 5.16 -10.60 -0.88
C GLY A 34 5.34 -9.35 -1.76
N ILE A 35 5.86 -9.60 -2.96
CA ILE A 35 5.98 -8.60 -4.01
C ILE A 35 4.72 -8.72 -4.89
N VAL A 36 4.01 -7.61 -5.07
CA VAL A 36 2.88 -7.50 -6.01
C VAL A 36 3.40 -6.86 -7.28
N LEU A 37 3.22 -7.55 -8.41
CA LEU A 37 3.51 -7.00 -9.73
C LEU A 37 2.22 -6.46 -10.35
N GLU A 38 2.14 -5.15 -10.54
CA GLU A 38 1.00 -4.48 -11.16
C GLU A 38 1.31 -4.12 -12.62
N VAL A 39 0.50 -4.65 -13.53
CA VAL A 39 0.57 -4.32 -14.96
C VAL A 39 -0.35 -3.14 -15.23
N ASP A 40 0.22 -1.95 -15.33
CA ASP A 40 -0.55 -0.70 -15.49
C ASP A 40 -0.91 -0.47 -16.96
N GLY A 41 -2.14 -0.82 -17.33
CA GLY A 41 -2.70 -0.51 -18.65
C GLY A 41 -2.99 0.99 -18.85
N PRO A 42 -3.36 1.42 -20.07
CA PRO A 42 -3.68 2.82 -20.36
C PRO A 42 -4.73 3.44 -19.42
N GLN A 43 -5.69 2.64 -18.95
CA GLN A 43 -6.75 3.07 -18.03
C GLN A 43 -6.24 3.44 -16.63
N HIS A 44 -4.99 3.13 -16.27
CA HIS A 44 -4.39 3.53 -14.99
C HIS A 44 -3.91 4.99 -15.00
N PHE A 45 -3.86 5.63 -16.17
CA PHE A 45 -3.32 6.97 -16.37
C PHE A 45 -4.39 7.94 -16.86
N TYR A 46 -4.22 9.22 -16.56
CA TYR A 46 -5.03 10.26 -17.21
C TYR A 46 -4.73 10.34 -18.70
N ARG A 47 -5.71 10.78 -19.49
CA ARG A 47 -5.53 10.96 -20.94
C ARG A 47 -4.35 11.90 -21.22
N ASP A 48 -3.53 11.52 -22.20
CA ASP A 48 -2.35 12.27 -22.66
C ASP A 48 -1.33 12.57 -21.55
N SER A 49 -1.23 11.68 -20.54
CA SER A 49 -0.37 11.88 -19.38
C SER A 49 0.19 10.55 -18.87
N PHE A 50 1.36 10.62 -18.24
CA PHE A 50 1.94 9.50 -17.49
C PHE A 50 1.59 9.53 -16.00
N HIS A 51 0.68 10.42 -15.61
CA HIS A 51 0.21 10.51 -14.23
C HIS A 51 -0.91 9.50 -13.98
N TRP A 52 -0.78 8.73 -12.91
CA TRP A 52 -1.84 7.85 -12.44
C TRP A 52 -3.13 8.61 -12.11
N THR A 53 -4.25 7.94 -12.38
CA THR A 53 -5.56 8.35 -11.90
C THR A 53 -5.64 8.30 -10.36
N SER A 54 -6.61 9.01 -9.79
CA SER A 54 -6.86 8.97 -8.34
C SER A 54 -7.16 7.56 -7.83
N SER A 55 -7.85 6.73 -8.61
CA SER A 55 -8.17 5.34 -8.24
C SER A 55 -6.91 4.47 -8.20
N SER A 56 -6.03 4.56 -9.20
CA SER A 56 -4.75 3.83 -9.21
C SER A 56 -3.85 4.26 -8.05
N LYS A 57 -3.78 5.57 -7.75
CA LYS A 57 -3.05 6.09 -6.57
C LYS A 57 -3.61 5.54 -5.26
N LEU A 58 -4.94 5.48 -5.13
CA LEU A 58 -5.58 4.94 -3.93
C LEU A 58 -5.27 3.45 -3.75
N LYS A 59 -5.40 2.66 -4.81
CA LYS A 59 -5.06 1.22 -4.80
C LYS A 59 -3.61 0.99 -4.37
N HIS A 60 -2.66 1.71 -4.98
CA HIS A 60 -1.25 1.64 -4.60
C HIS A 60 -1.05 1.98 -3.11
N ARG A 61 -1.68 3.04 -2.62
CA ARG A 61 -1.61 3.44 -1.21
C ARG A 61 -2.16 2.37 -0.26
N LEU A 62 -3.25 1.71 -0.63
CA LEU A 62 -3.83 0.64 0.19
C LEU A 62 -2.88 -0.57 0.25
N LEU A 63 -2.40 -1.05 -0.90
CA LEU A 63 -1.47 -2.19 -0.96
C LEU A 63 -0.18 -1.93 -0.18
N THR A 64 0.43 -0.76 -0.36
CA THR A 64 1.65 -0.39 0.38
C THR A 64 1.41 -0.23 1.87
N ARG A 65 0.24 0.30 2.29
CA ARG A 65 -0.14 0.40 3.71
C ARG A 65 -0.45 -0.95 4.37
N LEU A 66 -0.94 -1.92 3.60
CA LEU A 66 -1.04 -3.32 4.04
C LEU A 66 0.35 -3.98 4.17
N GLY A 67 1.37 -3.35 3.58
CA GLY A 67 2.78 -3.73 3.71
C GLY A 67 3.31 -4.55 2.54
N PHE A 68 2.60 -4.57 1.41
CA PHE A 68 3.12 -5.13 0.17
C PHE A 68 4.19 -4.25 -0.46
N ARG A 69 5.18 -4.87 -1.10
CA ARG A 69 6.07 -4.18 -2.04
C ARG A 69 5.42 -4.23 -3.42
N VAL A 70 4.96 -3.09 -3.91
CA VAL A 70 4.28 -3.01 -5.22
C VAL A 70 5.29 -2.54 -6.28
N VAL A 71 5.45 -3.35 -7.33
CA VAL A 71 6.24 -3.01 -8.52
C VAL A 71 5.29 -2.78 -9.67
N HIS A 72 5.38 -1.61 -10.29
CA HIS A 72 4.55 -1.22 -11.42
C HIS A 72 5.27 -1.45 -12.74
N VAL A 73 4.54 -1.98 -13.73
CA VAL A 73 4.98 -2.13 -15.11
C VAL A 73 4.06 -1.28 -16.00
N PRO A 74 4.44 -0.02 -16.29
CA PRO A 74 3.65 0.86 -17.14
C PRO A 74 3.57 0.38 -18.58
N TYR A 75 2.37 0.42 -19.18
CA TYR A 75 2.17 -0.02 -20.56
C TYR A 75 3.11 0.70 -21.54
N PHE A 76 3.35 2.00 -21.35
CA PHE A 76 4.17 2.80 -22.25
C PHE A 76 5.65 2.41 -22.22
N ASP A 77 6.17 1.92 -21.08
CA ASP A 77 7.53 1.40 -21.02
C ASP A 77 7.59 -0.01 -21.58
N TRP A 78 6.61 -0.85 -21.23
CA TRP A 78 6.50 -2.21 -21.76
C TRP A 78 6.43 -2.25 -23.29
N LEU A 79 5.71 -1.31 -23.91
CA LEU A 79 5.58 -1.21 -25.37
C LEU A 79 6.90 -0.86 -26.08
N LYS A 80 7.84 -0.17 -25.42
CA LYS A 80 9.17 0.12 -25.96
C LYS A 80 10.07 -1.12 -25.98
N LEU A 81 9.70 -2.18 -25.26
CA LEU A 81 10.48 -3.41 -25.17
C LEU A 81 10.05 -4.40 -26.25
N HIS A 82 10.81 -4.42 -27.35
CA HIS A 82 10.49 -5.22 -28.55
C HIS A 82 10.93 -6.68 -28.48
N THR A 83 11.86 -7.04 -27.58
CA THR A 83 12.38 -8.40 -27.47
C THR A 83 12.10 -9.01 -26.11
N GLN A 84 11.99 -10.34 -26.05
CA GLN A 84 11.80 -11.06 -24.80
C GLN A 84 12.98 -10.86 -23.84
N ASN A 85 14.21 -10.75 -24.36
CA ASN A 85 15.40 -10.50 -23.54
C ASN A 85 15.32 -9.14 -22.84
N LEU A 86 14.89 -8.09 -23.54
CA LEU A 86 14.70 -6.76 -22.95
C LEU A 86 13.59 -6.76 -21.89
N ARG A 87 12.48 -7.46 -22.16
CA ARG A 87 11.38 -7.61 -21.17
C ARG A 87 11.83 -8.35 -19.92
N ARG A 88 12.65 -9.39 -20.06
CA ARG A 88 13.22 -10.10 -18.91
C ARG A 88 14.16 -9.22 -18.12
N ALA A 89 15.07 -8.51 -18.79
CA ALA A 89 16.00 -7.59 -18.14
C ALA A 89 15.27 -6.44 -17.41
N TYR A 90 14.13 -5.97 -17.93
CA TYR A 90 13.30 -4.96 -17.27
C TYR A 90 12.64 -5.45 -15.97
N LEU A 91 12.36 -6.75 -15.86
CA LEU A 91 11.68 -7.35 -14.69
C LEU A 91 12.64 -7.98 -13.66
N GLN A 92 13.95 -7.93 -13.91
CA GLN A 92 15.01 -8.44 -13.02
C GLN A 92 15.41 -7.39 -12.00
#